data_AF-A0A541BZC4-F1
#
_entry.id   AF-A0A541BZC4-F1
#
_cell.length_a   1.000
_cell.length_b   1.000
_cell.length_c   1.000
_cell.angle_alpha   90.00
_cell.angle_beta   90.00
_cell.angle_gamma   90.00
#
_symmetry.space_group_name_H-M   'P 1'
#
loop_
_entity.id
_entity.type
_entity.pdbx_description
1 polymer ?
#
loop_
_entity_poly.entity_id
_entity_poly.type
_entity_poly.pdbx_seq_one_letter_code
_entity_poly.pdbx_strand_id
1 'polypeptide(L)'
;MTPEAAAAFVLRQTAIGRAPLVPELALHLAAEITPIWQATEASLAREGVDPPYWAFAWPGGQALARFVLDDPAQVAGRRVLDLA
;
A
#
# COMPACT_ATOMS: atom_id res chain seq x y z
N MET A 1 0.69 13.64 13.85
CA MET A 1 1.45 12.40 14.17
C MET A 1 2.90 12.64 13.75
N THR A 2 3.90 12.22 14.53
CA THR A 2 5.30 12.30 14.08
C THR A 2 5.59 11.19 13.05
N PRO A 3 6.63 11.32 12.20
CA PRO A 3 7.00 10.27 11.26
C PRO A 3 7.22 8.90 11.91
N GLU A 4 7.82 8.86 13.10
CA GLU A 4 8.06 7.65 13.86
C GLU A 4 6.75 7.01 14.33
N ALA A 5 5.81 7.84 14.80
CA ALA A 5 4.49 7.37 15.21
C ALA A 5 3.69 6.82 14.01
N ALA A 6 3.84 7.42 12.83
CA ALA A 6 3.21 6.95 11.58
C ALA A 6 3.80 5.62 11.11
N ALA A 7 5.13 5.49 11.08
CA ALA A 7 5.79 4.23 10.75
C ALA A 7 5.37 3.11 11.71
N ALA A 8 5.37 3.38 13.01
CA ALA A 8 4.93 2.42 14.01
C ALA A 8 3.45 2.03 13.86
N PHE A 9 2.58 2.95 13.42
CA PHE A 9 1.19 2.65 13.10
C PHE A 9 1.08 1.70 11.90
N VAL A 10 1.74 2.01 10.77
CA VAL A 10 1.73 1.16 9.57
C VAL A 10 2.23 -0.25 9.90
N LEU A 11 3.35 -0.37 10.63
CA LEU A 11 3.92 -1.67 11.01
C LEU A 11 3.00 -2.50 11.92
N ARG A 12 2.22 -1.85 12.79
CA ARG A 12 1.26 -2.56 13.67
C ARG A 12 -0.01 -2.99 12.94
N GLN A 13 -0.41 -2.27 11.89
CA GLN A 13 -1.67 -2.49 11.17
C GLN A 13 -1.50 -3.34 9.90
N THR A 14 -0.26 -3.70 9.54
CA THR A 14 0.06 -4.48 8.34
C THR A 14 0.99 -5.62 8.64
N ALA A 15 1.01 -6.63 7.77
CA ALA A 15 2.02 -7.67 7.74
C ALA A 15 2.75 -7.64 6.40
N ILE A 16 3.95 -8.22 6.36
CA ILE A 16 4.66 -8.39 5.09
C ILE A 16 3.92 -9.43 4.25
N GLY A 17 3.44 -9.00 3.08
CA GLY A 17 2.77 -9.83 2.09
C GLY A 17 3.37 -9.61 0.70
N ARG A 18 2.87 -10.41 -0.26
CA ARG A 18 3.28 -10.37 -1.68
C ARG A 18 2.02 -10.30 -2.53
N ALA A 19 1.92 -9.29 -3.38
CA ALA A 19 0.75 -9.13 -4.25
C ALA A 19 0.86 -10.08 -5.46
N PRO A 20 -0.25 -10.61 -6.00
CA PRO A 20 -0.22 -11.68 -7.00
C PRO A 20 0.55 -11.35 -8.28
N LEU A 21 0.50 -10.10 -8.76
CA LEU A 21 1.16 -9.71 -10.02
C LEU A 21 2.64 -9.33 -9.83
N VAL A 22 3.08 -9.07 -8.60
CA VAL A 22 4.45 -8.68 -8.28
C VAL A 22 4.95 -9.46 -7.06
N PRO A 23 4.97 -10.80 -7.14
CA PRO A 23 5.30 -11.64 -6.00
C PRO A 23 6.74 -11.46 -5.53
N GLU A 24 7.62 -10.84 -6.30
CA GLU A 24 9.01 -10.55 -5.96
C GLU A 24 9.13 -9.41 -4.92
N LEU A 25 8.15 -8.50 -4.88
CA LEU A 25 8.12 -7.35 -3.97
C LEU A 25 7.48 -7.72 -2.63
N ALA A 26 8.21 -7.46 -1.55
CA ALA A 26 7.68 -7.53 -0.19
C ALA A 26 6.99 -6.19 0.14
N LEU A 27 5.71 -6.24 0.49
CA LEU A 27 4.88 -5.07 0.79
C LEU A 27 4.27 -5.18 2.17
N HIS A 28 4.10 -4.04 2.84
CA HIS A 28 3.29 -3.94 4.05
C HIS A 28 1.81 -3.88 3.65
N LEU A 29 1.09 -4.99 3.84
CA LEU A 29 -0.31 -5.13 3.45
C LEU A 29 -1.18 -5.44 4.66
N ALA A 30 -2.44 -5.01 4.65
CA ALA A 30 -3.43 -5.50 5.60
C ALA A 30 -3.60 -7.03 5.38
N ALA A 31 -3.23 -7.83 6.40
CA ALA A 31 -3.25 -9.30 6.32
C ALA A 31 -4.67 -9.88 6.29
N GLU A 32 -5.61 -9.19 6.94
CA GLU A 32 -7.04 -9.47 6.86
C GLU A 32 -7.77 -8.18 6.50
N ILE A 33 -8.68 -8.28 5.53
CA ILE A 33 -9.63 -7.22 5.18
C ILE A 33 -10.51 -6.91 6.42
N THR A 34 -10.67 -7.83 7.36
CA THR A 34 -11.75 -7.75 8.35
C THR A 34 -11.52 -6.77 9.50
N PRO A 35 -10.39 -6.66 10.23
CA PRO A 35 -10.33 -5.75 11.38
C PRO A 35 -10.30 -4.26 10.99
N ILE A 36 -9.52 -3.88 9.97
CA ILE A 36 -9.38 -2.48 9.55
C ILE A 36 -10.49 -2.04 8.58
N TRP A 37 -11.16 -2.99 7.91
CA TRP A 37 -12.24 -2.70 6.96
C TRP A 37 -13.65 -3.11 7.44
N GLN A 38 -13.79 -3.94 8.48
CA GLN A 38 -15.05 -4.02 9.27
C GLN A 38 -15.18 -2.88 10.28
N ALA A 39 -14.11 -2.11 10.54
CA ALA A 39 -14.29 -0.78 11.07
C ALA A 39 -15.13 -0.02 10.03
N THR A 40 -16.43 0.09 10.31
CA THR A 40 -17.36 0.80 9.44
C THR A 40 -16.76 2.18 9.13
N GLU A 41 -17.01 2.74 7.95
CA GLU A 41 -16.54 4.11 7.63
C GLU A 41 -16.90 5.10 8.76
N ALA A 42 -18.03 4.88 9.44
CA ALA A 42 -18.46 5.63 10.62
C ALA A 42 -17.59 5.41 11.89
N SER A 43 -16.96 4.24 12.05
CA SER A 43 -15.97 3.99 13.12
C SER A 43 -14.61 4.57 12.79
N LEU A 44 -14.14 4.37 11.55
CA LEU A 44 -12.90 4.97 11.05
C LEU A 44 -12.96 6.51 11.12
N ALA A 45 -14.08 7.12 10.72
CA ALA A 45 -14.31 8.55 10.84
C ALA A 45 -14.35 9.05 12.30
N ARG A 46 -14.92 8.27 13.23
CA ARG A 46 -14.92 8.59 14.68
C ARG A 46 -13.51 8.57 15.29
N GLU A 47 -12.64 7.73 14.76
CA GLU A 47 -11.23 7.61 15.17
C GLU A 47 -10.30 8.54 14.37
N GLY A 48 -10.84 9.31 13.41
CA GLY A 48 -10.07 10.22 12.55
C GLY A 48 -9.15 9.51 11.57
N VAL A 49 -9.50 8.28 11.18
CA VAL A 49 -8.74 7.44 10.27
C VAL A 49 -9.44 7.44 8.92
N ASP A 50 -8.78 7.95 7.88
CA ASP A 50 -9.27 7.79 6.51
C ASP A 50 -9.22 6.32 6.09
N PRO A 51 -10.06 5.86 5.15
CA PRO A 51 -10.00 4.51 4.61
C PRO A 51 -8.54 4.18 4.23
N PRO A 52 -7.97 3.04 4.67
CA PRO A 52 -6.54 2.79 4.59
C PRO A 52 -6.12 2.36 3.18
N TYR A 53 -6.28 3.26 2.19
CA TYR A 53 -5.92 3.01 0.80
C TYR A 53 -4.46 2.58 0.63
N TRP A 54 -3.59 3.04 1.52
CA TRP A 54 -2.16 2.72 1.58
C TRP A 54 -1.88 1.28 2.04
N ALA A 55 -2.85 0.57 2.64
CA ALA A 55 -2.68 -0.77 3.17
C ALA A 55 -2.92 -1.88 2.12
N PHE A 56 -3.24 -1.51 0.88
CA PHE A 56 -3.59 -2.45 -0.19
C PHE A 56 -2.75 -2.24 -1.45
N ALA A 57 -2.39 -3.34 -2.11
CA ALA A 57 -1.80 -3.31 -3.44
C ALA A 57 -2.91 -3.23 -4.49
N TRP A 58 -3.27 -2.01 -4.90
CA TRP A 58 -4.32 -1.81 -5.90
C TRP A 58 -3.95 -2.41 -7.27
N PRO A 59 -4.92 -2.97 -8.03
CA PRO A 59 -4.63 -3.63 -9.31
C PRO A 59 -3.86 -2.75 -10.31
N GLY A 60 -4.17 -1.46 -10.39
CA GLY A 60 -3.46 -0.52 -11.28
C GLY A 60 -1.99 -0.34 -10.91
N GLY A 61 -1.69 -0.17 -9.62
CA GLY A 61 -0.31 -0.07 -9.13
C GLY A 61 0.48 -1.38 -9.35
N GLN A 62 -0.17 -2.53 -9.12
CA GLN A 62 0.41 -3.83 -9.42
C GLN A 62 0.76 -3.99 -10.91
N ALA A 63 -0.16 -3.62 -11.81
CA ALA A 63 0.07 -3.72 -13.26
C ALA A 63 1.20 -2.78 -13.73
N LEU A 64 1.24 -1.55 -13.22
CA LEU A 64 2.32 -0.60 -13.53
C LEU A 64 3.68 -1.11 -13.03
N ALA A 65 3.72 -1.61 -11.79
CA ALA A 65 4.93 -2.20 -11.23
C ALA A 65 5.41 -3.41 -12.05
N ARG A 66 4.50 -4.31 -12.46
CA ARG A 66 4.82 -5.44 -13.32
C ARG A 66 5.43 -4.98 -14.66
N PHE A 67 4.82 -4.00 -15.32
CA PHE A 67 5.32 -3.43 -16.57
C PHE A 67 6.76 -2.90 -16.43
N VAL A 68 7.04 -2.15 -15.35
CA VAL A 68 8.39 -1.61 -15.10
C VAL A 68 9.40 -2.72 -14.76
N LEU A 69 8.99 -3.74 -14.01
CA LEU A 69 9.87 -4.87 -13.66
C LEU A 69 10.21 -5.73 -14.88
N ASP A 70 9.28 -5.88 -15.83
CA ASP A 70 9.51 -6.62 -17.08
C ASP A 70 10.44 -5.88 -18.05
N ASP A 71 10.36 -4.55 -18.08
CA ASP A 71 11.25 -3.71 -18.90
C ASP A 71 11.73 -2.46 -18.12
N PRO A 72 12.80 -2.60 -17.32
CA PRO A 72 13.34 -1.47 -16.54
C PRO A 72 13.82 -0.30 -17.41
N ALA A 73 14.13 -0.53 -18.70
CA ALA A 73 14.62 0.51 -19.59
C ALA A 73 13.56 1.60 -19.87
N GLN A 74 12.28 1.33 -19.62
CA GLN A 74 11.20 2.31 -19.73
C GLN A 74 11.37 3.50 -18.78
N VAL A 75 12.02 3.29 -17.63
CA VAL A 75 12.19 4.33 -16.58
C VAL A 75 13.64 4.54 -16.13
N ALA A 76 14.56 3.61 -16.45
CA ALA A 76 15.96 3.72 -16.08
C ALA A 76 16.59 5.04 -16.57
N GLY A 77 17.25 5.77 -15.67
CA GLY A 77 17.89 7.05 -15.95
C GLY A 77 16.93 8.21 -16.19
N ARG A 78 15.61 8.02 -16.03
CA ARG A 78 14.61 9.08 -16.22
C ARG A 78 14.16 9.65 -14.88
N ARG A 79 13.59 10.86 -14.93
CA ARG A 79 12.89 11.48 -13.81
C ARG A 79 11.42 11.08 -13.88
N VAL A 80 10.92 10.44 -12.84
CA VAL A 80 9.53 9.99 -12.75
C VAL A 80 8.76 10.88 -11.79
N LEU A 81 7.57 11.31 -12.19
CA LEU A 81 6.61 12.01 -11.34
C LEU A 81 5.44 11.08 -11.07
N ASP A 82 5.12 10.88 -9.80
CA ASP A 82 3.92 10.16 -9.36
C ASP A 82 2.84 11.16 -8.94
N LEU A 83 1.59 10.89 -9.31
CA LEU A 83 0.43 11.73 -9.04
C LEU A 83 -0.69 10.84 -8.49
N ALA A 84 -1.04 11.05 -7.22
CA ALA A 84 -2.11 10.36 -6.51
C ALA A 84 -3.39 11.21 -6.48
#